data_AF-A0A7F5REA7-F1
#
_entry.id   AF-A0A7F5REA7-F1
#
_cell.length_a   1.000
_cell.length_b   1.000
_cell.length_c   1.000
_cell.angle_alpha   90.00
_cell.angle_beta   90.00
_cell.angle_gamma   90.00
#
_symmetry.space_group_name_H-M   'P 1'
#
loop_
_entity.id
_entity.type
_entity.pdbx_description
1 polymer ?
#
loop_
_entity_poly.entity_id
_entity_poly.type
_entity_poly.pdbx_seq_one_letter_code
_entity_poly.pdbx_strand_id
1 'polypeptide(L)'
;MFVQTEYSNKSNNNNNELTRSSPCEPTTENCDVIFKDFDVITRFCMPICSRDNEIREVALDVISKTVENWLDGVGSPKHYRFADRRRVVATGAVGGCAYADITDNLFSEISIEYLDLVTLHLPIILRLSLSCPFVNVREKCEHILDVVKRRGLPVPYPLIHGPSAYINADELPPLGNFNEKTQELFIDAFLQNNNRLDHVTQVMGYHPDYMDHFLRTQNFILKGDGPLPFDYRHYIAIMASGRHQCSYLIALQKQEFLVQGGNHTWLKGLDHIP
;
A
#
# COMPACT_ATOMS: atom_id res chain seq x y z
N MET A 1 0.46 0.69 -5.64
CA MET A 1 -0.64 1.64 -5.38
C MET A 1 -1.14 1.39 -3.96
N PHE A 2 -0.80 2.34 -3.08
CA PHE A 2 -1.40 2.44 -1.76
C PHE A 2 -2.92 2.51 -1.92
N VAL A 3 -3.68 1.98 -0.95
CA VAL A 3 -5.06 2.42 -0.79
C VAL A 3 -4.98 3.94 -0.82
N GLN A 4 -5.74 4.59 -1.69
CA GLN A 4 -5.84 6.03 -1.66
C GLN A 4 -6.41 6.36 -0.28
N THR A 5 -5.56 6.86 0.61
CA THR A 5 -5.91 7.11 1.99
C THR A 5 -5.73 8.57 2.31
N GLU A 6 -6.73 9.14 2.96
CA GLU A 6 -6.66 10.50 3.49
C GLU A 6 -6.70 10.45 5.01
N TYR A 7 -6.14 11.49 5.64
CA TYR A 7 -6.28 11.75 7.07
C TYR A 7 -7.31 12.87 7.23
N SER A 8 -8.26 12.72 8.15
CA SER A 8 -9.40 13.64 8.25
C SER A 8 -8.94 15.04 8.70
N ASN A 9 -9.04 16.02 7.81
CA ASN A 9 -8.89 17.45 8.12
C ASN A 9 -10.25 18.02 8.51
N LYS A 10 -10.41 18.48 9.75
CA LYS A 10 -11.62 19.15 10.21
C LYS A 10 -11.51 20.65 9.93
N SER A 11 -12.00 21.12 8.77
CA SER A 11 -12.61 22.44 8.58
C SER A 11 -13.23 22.59 7.19
N ASN A 12 -14.49 23.03 7.18
CA ASN A 12 -15.35 23.28 6.02
C ASN A 12 -14.85 24.42 5.11
N ASN A 13 -15.12 24.23 3.81
CA ASN A 13 -15.91 25.08 2.90
C ASN A 13 -15.20 25.59 1.64
N ASN A 14 -15.80 25.21 0.51
CA ASN A 14 -15.87 25.86 -0.81
C ASN A 14 -14.55 26.36 -1.44
N ASN A 15 -14.14 25.72 -2.54
CA ASN A 15 -14.29 26.28 -3.89
C ASN A 15 -13.83 25.27 -4.96
N ASN A 16 -14.68 25.11 -5.98
CA ASN A 16 -14.31 24.57 -7.27
C ASN A 16 -13.21 25.44 -7.89
N GLU A 17 -12.05 24.87 -8.21
CA GLU A 17 -11.29 25.28 -9.38
C GLU A 17 -10.27 24.20 -9.78
N LEU A 18 -10.44 23.67 -10.99
CA LEU A 18 -9.43 22.89 -11.70
C LEU A 18 -8.22 23.81 -11.96
N THR A 19 -7.24 23.84 -11.06
CA THR A 19 -5.90 24.31 -11.38
C THR A 19 -4.97 23.13 -11.55
N ARG A 20 -4.66 22.87 -12.82
CA ARG A 20 -3.66 21.93 -13.34
C ARG A 20 -2.27 22.36 -12.82
N SER A 21 -1.85 21.84 -11.67
CA SER A 21 -0.46 21.97 -11.21
C SER A 21 0.42 20.95 -11.95
N SER A 22 1.46 21.43 -12.61
CA SER A 22 2.49 20.63 -13.30
C SER A 22 3.07 19.54 -12.39
N PRO A 23 3.32 18.31 -12.87
CA PRO A 23 4.03 17.32 -12.07
C PRO A 23 5.50 17.72 -11.99
N CYS A 24 5.98 18.09 -10.80
CA CYS A 24 7.41 18.15 -10.53
C CYS A 24 8.00 16.75 -10.73
N GLU A 25 8.99 16.64 -11.61
CA GLU A 25 9.72 15.39 -11.86
C GLU A 25 10.41 14.92 -10.58
N PRO A 26 10.25 13.65 -10.17
CA PRO A 26 10.98 13.11 -9.02
C PRO A 26 12.47 12.97 -9.38
N THR A 27 13.32 13.63 -8.59
CA THR A 27 14.78 13.44 -8.64
C THR A 27 15.15 12.00 -8.27
N THR A 28 16.28 11.51 -8.78
CA THR A 28 16.78 10.14 -8.55
C THR A 28 16.87 9.81 -7.05
N GLU A 29 17.31 10.76 -6.22
CA GLU A 29 17.38 10.60 -4.75
C GLU A 29 16.01 10.38 -4.09
N ASN A 30 14.95 11.03 -4.60
CA ASN A 30 13.60 10.89 -4.07
C ASN A 30 13.02 9.50 -4.41
N CYS A 31 13.40 8.92 -5.56
CA CYS A 31 12.99 7.58 -5.96
C CYS A 31 13.62 6.50 -5.08
N ASP A 32 14.91 6.66 -4.71
CA ASP A 32 15.63 5.72 -3.85
C ASP A 32 15.09 5.69 -2.42
N VAL A 33 14.65 6.83 -1.89
CA VAL A 33 14.01 6.94 -0.57
C VAL A 33 12.65 6.23 -0.56
N ILE A 34 11.81 6.51 -1.56
CA ILE A 34 10.49 5.86 -1.71
C ILE A 34 10.64 4.33 -1.83
N PHE A 35 11.67 3.85 -2.51
CA PHE A 35 11.93 2.42 -2.65
C PHE A 35 12.34 1.76 -1.34
N LYS A 36 13.19 2.42 -0.55
CA LYS A 36 13.57 1.95 0.80
C LYS A 36 12.35 1.86 1.70
N ASP A 37 11.49 2.89 1.72
CA ASP A 37 10.25 2.88 2.50
C ASP A 37 9.33 1.73 2.07
N PHE A 38 9.22 1.47 0.76
CA PHE A 38 8.42 0.37 0.23
C PHE A 38 8.95 -1.01 0.65
N ASP A 39 10.27 -1.24 0.58
CA ASP A 39 10.90 -2.49 1.03
C ASP A 39 10.71 -2.71 2.54
N VAL A 40 10.84 -1.64 3.32
CA VAL A 40 10.57 -1.66 4.77
C VAL A 40 9.13 -2.05 5.09
N ILE A 41 8.16 -1.41 4.43
CA ILE A 41 6.73 -1.72 4.59
C ILE A 41 6.44 -3.17 4.18
N THR A 42 7.03 -3.63 3.08
CA THR A 42 6.81 -4.98 2.56
C THR A 42 7.37 -6.04 3.51
N ARG A 43 8.58 -5.84 4.05
CA ARG A 43 9.19 -6.74 5.03
C ARG A 43 8.43 -6.81 6.35
N PHE A 44 7.83 -5.70 6.78
CA PHE A 44 7.06 -5.65 8.03
C PHE A 44 5.88 -6.62 8.03
N CYS A 45 5.18 -6.74 6.91
CA CYS A 45 4.02 -7.62 6.77
C CYS A 45 4.35 -8.99 6.14
N MET A 46 5.58 -9.22 5.68
CA MET A 46 5.97 -10.48 5.02
C MET A 46 5.72 -11.74 5.87
N PRO A 47 5.89 -11.73 7.21
CA PRO A 47 5.56 -12.90 8.03
C PRO A 47 4.06 -13.29 8.03
N ILE A 48 3.17 -12.39 7.61
CA ILE A 48 1.73 -12.68 7.46
C ILE A 48 1.45 -13.51 6.18
N CYS A 49 2.42 -13.65 5.26
CA CYS A 49 2.33 -14.42 4.01
C CYS A 49 2.23 -15.95 4.20
N SER A 50 1.98 -16.47 5.40
CA SER A 50 1.91 -17.91 5.60
C SER A 50 0.52 -18.46 5.37
N ARG A 51 0.42 -19.58 4.63
CA ARG A 51 -0.79 -20.41 4.62
C ARG A 51 -1.05 -21.03 5.99
N ASP A 52 0.01 -21.30 6.74
CA ASP A 52 -0.07 -21.84 8.09
C ASP A 52 -0.68 -20.81 9.06
N ASN A 53 -1.76 -21.22 9.73
CA ASN A 53 -2.45 -20.38 10.69
C ASN A 53 -1.59 -20.05 11.91
N GLU A 54 -0.81 -20.99 12.43
CA GLU A 54 0.00 -20.78 13.63
C GLU A 54 1.12 -19.77 13.38
N ILE A 55 1.81 -19.89 12.24
CA ILE A 55 2.84 -18.94 11.83
C ILE A 55 2.25 -17.53 11.69
N ARG A 56 1.06 -17.44 11.09
CA ARG A 56 0.37 -16.17 10.87
C ARG A 56 -0.07 -15.53 12.20
N GLU A 57 -0.60 -16.31 13.14
CA GLU A 57 -0.97 -15.82 14.48
C GLU A 57 0.25 -15.27 15.23
N VAL A 58 1.37 -15.99 15.22
CA VAL A 58 2.62 -15.53 15.85
C VAL A 58 3.10 -14.22 15.19
N ALA A 59 3.06 -14.14 13.87
CA ALA A 59 3.41 -12.93 13.14
C ALA A 59 2.51 -11.73 13.49
N LEU A 60 1.19 -11.95 13.58
CA LEU A 60 0.23 -10.91 13.95
C LEU A 60 0.45 -10.40 15.38
N ASP A 61 0.76 -11.29 16.32
CA ASP A 61 1.09 -10.91 17.70
C ASP A 61 2.39 -10.08 17.77
N VAL A 62 3.42 -10.47 17.02
CA VAL A 62 4.66 -9.69 16.91
C VAL A 62 4.41 -8.30 16.33
N ILE A 63 3.57 -8.19 15.29
CA ILE A 63 3.21 -6.90 14.68
C ILE A 63 2.42 -6.03 15.66
N SER A 64 1.41 -6.57 16.35
CA SER A 64 0.63 -5.84 17.35
C SER A 64 1.53 -5.29 18.46
N LYS A 65 2.37 -6.15 19.04
CA LYS A 65 3.33 -5.76 20.08
C LYS A 65 4.34 -4.72 19.59
N THR A 66 4.79 -4.82 18.34
CA THR A 66 5.72 -3.84 17.77
C THR A 66 5.08 -2.46 17.65
N VAL A 67 3.84 -2.38 17.15
CA VAL A 67 3.10 -1.12 17.06
C VAL A 67 2.80 -0.56 18.45
N GLU A 68 2.36 -1.39 19.40
CA GLU A 68 2.11 -0.98 20.79
C GLU A 68 3.38 -0.45 21.46
N ASN A 69 4.51 -1.14 21.30
CA ASN A 69 5.79 -0.68 21.83
C ASN A 69 6.19 0.69 21.26
N TRP A 70 6.00 0.93 19.95
CA TRP A 70 6.24 2.24 19.37
C TRP A 70 5.30 3.32 19.94
N LEU A 71 4.03 2.98 20.19
CA LEU A 71 3.07 3.87 20.83
C LEU A 71 3.39 4.16 22.30
N ASP A 72 4.10 3.26 22.98
CA ASP A 72 4.58 3.46 24.35
C ASP A 72 6.00 4.07 24.39
N GLY A 73 6.58 4.42 23.23
CA GLY A 73 7.91 5.02 23.13
C GLY A 73 9.06 4.07 23.46
N VAL A 74 8.80 2.76 23.49
CA VAL A 74 9.77 1.72 23.85
C VAL A 74 10.21 0.89 22.64
N GLY A 75 11.42 0.36 22.72
CA GLY A 75 12.05 -0.42 21.65
C GLY A 75 13.15 0.36 20.94
N SER A 76 13.83 -0.30 20.00
CA SER A 76 14.81 0.38 19.16
C SER A 76 14.09 0.78 17.86
N PRO A 77 14.10 2.06 17.47
CA PRO A 77 13.87 2.41 16.09
C PRO A 77 14.96 1.68 15.31
N LYS A 78 14.65 0.51 14.74
CA LYS A 78 15.56 -0.17 13.80
C LYS A 78 15.98 0.91 12.82
N HIS A 79 17.26 1.03 12.47
CA HIS A 79 17.83 2.12 11.65
C HIS A 79 17.06 2.39 10.34
N TYR A 80 15.91 3.03 10.45
CA TYR A 80 15.20 3.71 9.39
C TYR A 80 15.78 5.11 9.47
N ARG A 81 16.85 5.37 8.71
CA ARG A 81 17.48 6.69 8.66
C ARG A 81 16.49 7.67 8.00
N PHE A 82 15.50 8.13 8.76
CA PHE A 82 14.62 9.24 8.39
C PHE A 82 15.35 10.60 8.43
N ALA A 83 16.64 10.59 8.79
CA ALA A 83 17.47 11.79 8.95
C ALA A 83 17.54 12.69 7.71
N ASP A 84 17.26 12.16 6.51
CA ASP A 84 17.32 12.96 5.28
C ASP A 84 16.02 13.71 4.94
N ARG A 85 14.89 13.39 5.60
CA ARG A 85 13.61 14.09 5.36
C ARG A 85 13.63 15.55 5.84
N ARG A 86 14.52 15.91 6.77
CA ARG A 86 14.69 17.28 7.27
C ARG A 86 15.56 18.19 6.40
N ARG A 87 16.34 17.66 5.45
CA ARG A 87 17.25 18.51 4.65
C ARG A 87 16.61 19.15 3.42
N VAL A 88 15.51 18.60 2.91
CA VAL A 88 14.87 19.12 1.68
C VAL A 88 13.86 20.25 1.98
N VAL A 89 13.38 20.36 3.22
CA VAL A 89 12.40 21.41 3.60
C VAL A 89 13.08 22.67 4.16
N ALA A 90 14.39 22.64 4.46
CA ALA A 90 15.08 23.72 5.16
C ALA A 90 15.76 24.77 4.26
N THR A 91 15.60 24.72 2.94
CA THR A 91 16.19 25.73 2.04
C THR A 91 15.20 26.22 0.99
N GLY A 92 14.19 26.97 1.43
CA GLY A 92 13.44 27.86 0.55
C GLY A 92 11.97 28.04 0.88
N ALA A 93 11.65 28.86 1.88
CA ALA A 93 10.51 29.79 1.90
C ALA A 93 10.32 30.32 3.33
N VAL A 94 10.61 31.60 3.51
CA VAL A 94 10.08 32.39 4.63
C VAL A 94 8.58 32.53 4.40
N GLY A 95 7.77 31.87 5.22
CA GLY A 95 6.32 31.91 5.15
C GLY A 95 5.72 30.84 6.05
N GLY A 96 5.49 31.19 7.31
CA GLY A 96 4.94 30.27 8.31
C GLY A 96 3.60 29.67 7.88
N CYS A 97 3.44 28.38 8.12
CA CYS A 97 2.16 27.70 8.06
C CYS A 97 1.90 26.96 9.38
N ALA A 98 0.75 27.29 9.96
CA ALA A 98 0.31 27.01 11.32
C ALA A 98 -0.13 25.55 11.50
N TYR A 99 0.84 24.64 11.59
CA TYR A 99 0.59 23.24 11.96
C TYR A 99 1.13 22.85 13.35
N ALA A 100 1.66 23.82 14.10
CA ALA A 100 2.27 23.56 15.41
C ALA A 100 1.31 23.68 16.61
N ASP A 101 0.10 24.22 16.44
CA ASP A 101 -0.67 24.72 17.60
C ASP A 101 -1.86 23.85 18.03
N ILE A 102 -1.99 22.60 17.55
CA ILE A 102 -3.06 21.68 18.00
C ILE A 102 -2.52 20.46 18.79
N THR A 103 -1.21 20.25 18.87
CA THR A 103 -0.61 19.05 19.50
C THR A 103 -0.21 19.22 20.96
N ASP A 104 -0.60 20.30 21.63
CA ASP A 104 0.12 20.80 22.81
C ASP A 104 -0.36 20.27 24.17
N ASN A 105 -0.86 19.03 24.30
CA ASN A 105 -1.07 18.49 25.66
C ASN A 105 -1.18 16.96 25.87
N LEU A 106 -1.01 16.12 24.84
CA LEU A 106 -0.97 14.64 25.04
C LEU A 106 0.23 13.94 24.38
N PHE A 107 1.00 14.65 23.56
CA PHE A 107 2.09 14.10 22.75
C PHE A 107 3.49 14.37 23.31
N SER A 108 3.59 14.97 24.50
CA SER A 108 4.88 15.37 25.09
C SER A 108 5.79 14.21 25.52
N GLU A 109 5.31 12.97 25.49
CA GLU A 109 6.04 11.79 26.01
C GLU A 109 6.56 10.83 24.93
N ILE A 110 6.02 10.85 23.71
CA ILE A 110 6.39 9.92 22.63
C ILE A 110 7.27 10.64 21.61
N SER A 111 8.46 10.10 21.32
CA SER A 111 9.36 10.66 20.30
C SER A 111 8.71 10.67 18.91
N ILE A 112 8.88 11.78 18.18
CA ILE A 112 8.38 11.98 16.82
C ILE A 112 8.79 10.84 15.88
N GLU A 113 9.96 10.22 16.09
CA GLU A 113 10.45 9.11 15.28
C GLU A 113 9.54 7.86 15.36
N TYR A 114 8.97 7.56 16.53
CA TYR A 114 8.03 6.44 16.66
C TYR A 114 6.69 6.73 15.99
N LEU A 115 6.26 7.99 16.04
CA LEU A 115 5.05 8.42 15.37
C LEU A 115 5.18 8.31 13.84
N ASP A 116 6.33 8.69 13.29
CA ASP A 116 6.63 8.55 11.86
C ASP A 116 6.62 7.07 11.44
N LEU A 117 7.16 6.16 12.28
CA LEU A 117 7.14 4.73 12.03
C LEU A 117 5.74 4.14 12.01
N VAL A 118 4.92 4.46 13.00
CA VAL A 118 3.53 4.01 13.05
C VAL A 118 2.80 4.51 11.81
N THR A 119 2.92 5.81 11.50
CA THR A 119 2.27 6.45 10.36
C THR A 119 2.69 5.82 9.03
N LEU A 120 3.95 5.42 8.87
CA LEU A 120 4.46 4.72 7.68
C LEU A 120 3.74 3.39 7.44
N HIS A 121 3.40 2.65 8.50
CA HIS A 121 2.80 1.33 8.41
C HIS A 121 1.25 1.34 8.43
N LEU A 122 0.60 2.43 8.85
CA LEU A 122 -0.87 2.50 8.90
C LEU A 122 -1.57 2.20 7.55
N PRO A 123 -1.10 2.68 6.39
CA PRO A 123 -1.77 2.39 5.12
C PRO A 123 -1.78 0.91 4.74
N ILE A 124 -0.71 0.16 5.07
CA ILE A 124 -0.69 -1.28 4.81
C ILE A 124 -1.57 -2.04 5.80
N ILE A 125 -1.59 -1.63 7.08
CA ILE A 125 -2.46 -2.22 8.11
C ILE A 125 -3.94 -2.01 7.75
N LEU A 126 -4.31 -0.80 7.33
CA LEU A 126 -5.67 -0.51 6.84
C LEU A 126 -6.04 -1.34 5.61
N ARG A 127 -5.11 -1.50 4.65
CA ARG A 127 -5.38 -2.35 3.48
C ARG A 127 -5.64 -3.80 3.88
N LEU A 128 -4.85 -4.31 4.84
CA LEU A 128 -4.98 -5.68 5.32
C LEU A 128 -6.28 -5.89 6.12
N SER A 129 -6.74 -4.90 6.89
CA SER A 129 -8.03 -5.00 7.58
C SER A 129 -9.21 -5.10 6.62
N LEU A 130 -9.12 -4.47 5.44
CA LEU A 130 -10.22 -4.41 4.48
C LEU A 130 -10.22 -5.55 3.44
N SER A 131 -9.05 -5.89 2.89
CA SER A 131 -8.96 -6.72 1.68
C SER A 131 -8.18 -8.03 1.85
N CYS A 132 -7.67 -8.34 3.04
CA CYS A 132 -6.95 -9.59 3.26
C CYS A 132 -7.95 -10.78 3.20
N PRO A 133 -7.64 -11.89 2.50
CA PRO A 133 -8.52 -13.05 2.48
C PRO A 133 -8.62 -13.75 3.85
N PHE A 134 -7.60 -13.62 4.69
CA PHE A 134 -7.58 -14.25 6.02
C PHE A 134 -8.37 -13.44 7.05
N VAL A 135 -9.38 -14.06 7.66
CA VAL A 135 -10.26 -13.42 8.67
C VAL A 135 -9.46 -12.92 9.87
N ASN A 136 -8.58 -13.76 10.41
CA ASN A 136 -7.76 -13.42 11.58
C ASN A 136 -6.85 -12.21 11.36
N VAL A 137 -6.31 -12.06 10.14
CA VAL A 137 -5.52 -10.87 9.76
C VAL A 137 -6.41 -9.64 9.77
N ARG A 138 -7.62 -9.73 9.22
CA ARG A 138 -8.54 -8.58 9.17
C ARG A 138 -8.88 -8.08 10.57
N GLU A 139 -9.30 -8.99 11.45
CA GLU A 139 -9.67 -8.68 12.83
C GLU A 139 -8.51 -8.09 13.64
N LYS A 140 -7.30 -8.65 13.52
CA LYS A 140 -6.12 -8.14 14.22
C LYS A 140 -5.68 -6.78 13.69
N CYS A 141 -5.70 -6.56 12.38
CA CYS A 141 -5.38 -5.26 11.80
C CYS A 141 -6.41 -4.19 12.20
N GLU A 142 -7.69 -4.53 12.25
CA GLU A 142 -8.75 -3.65 12.76
C GLU A 142 -8.50 -3.28 14.23
N HIS A 143 -8.18 -4.26 15.08
CA HIS A 143 -7.83 -4.02 16.47
C HIS A 143 -6.61 -3.07 16.61
N ILE A 144 -5.57 -3.23 15.79
CA ILE A 144 -4.40 -2.35 15.80
C ILE A 144 -4.80 -0.91 15.45
N LEU A 145 -5.66 -0.72 14.43
CA LEU A 145 -6.16 0.60 14.05
C LEU A 145 -6.98 1.25 15.17
N ASP A 146 -7.77 0.47 15.90
CA ASP A 146 -8.52 0.95 17.07
C ASP A 146 -7.61 1.34 18.24
N VAL A 147 -6.51 0.61 18.47
CA VAL A 147 -5.49 1.00 19.46
C VAL A 147 -4.86 2.33 19.09
N VAL A 148 -4.46 2.49 17.83
CA VAL A 148 -3.86 3.74 17.31
C VAL A 148 -4.84 4.92 17.43
N LYS A 149 -6.11 4.71 17.07
CA LYS A 149 -7.18 5.71 17.18
C LYS A 149 -7.45 6.11 18.63
N ARG A 150 -7.48 5.16 19.57
CA ARG A 150 -7.65 5.43 21.01
C ARG A 150 -6.49 6.24 21.60
N ARG A 151 -5.28 6.11 21.04
CA ARG A 151 -4.10 6.92 21.41
C ARG A 151 -4.11 8.32 20.77
N GLY A 152 -5.18 8.68 20.04
CA GLY A 152 -5.35 10.01 19.46
C GLY A 152 -4.58 10.24 18.16
N LEU A 153 -4.01 9.19 17.56
CA LEU A 153 -3.32 9.31 16.28
C LEU A 153 -4.31 9.32 15.11
N PRO A 154 -4.05 10.15 14.09
CA PRO A 154 -4.89 10.18 12.91
C PRO A 154 -4.72 8.86 12.15
N VAL A 155 -5.82 8.15 11.92
CA VAL A 155 -5.83 6.89 11.16
C VAL A 155 -6.29 7.19 9.74
N PRO A 156 -5.60 6.67 8.70
CA PRO A 156 -6.04 6.85 7.33
C PRO A 156 -7.41 6.20 7.08
N TYR A 157 -8.22 6.75 6.18
CA TYR A 157 -9.47 6.13 5.70
C TYR A 157 -9.40 5.85 4.19
N PRO A 158 -10.08 4.80 3.69
CA PRO A 158 -10.10 4.51 2.26
C PRO A 158 -10.90 5.56 1.48
N LEU A 159 -10.35 6.07 0.38
CA LEU A 159 -11.03 7.02 -0.51
C LEU A 159 -12.06 6.35 -1.44
N ILE A 160 -11.88 5.06 -1.74
CA ILE A 160 -12.77 4.28 -2.60
C ILE A 160 -13.27 3.10 -1.78
N HIS A 161 -14.59 2.98 -1.67
CA HIS A 161 -15.25 1.83 -1.07
C HIS A 161 -15.50 0.78 -2.16
N GLY A 162 -14.93 -0.42 -1.96
CA GLY A 162 -15.06 -1.53 -2.90
C GLY A 162 -13.99 -1.56 -4.00
N PRO A 163 -13.99 -2.61 -4.83
CA PRO A 163 -12.94 -2.84 -5.81
C PRO A 163 -13.07 -1.95 -7.06
N SER A 164 -14.27 -1.44 -7.37
CA SER A 164 -14.54 -0.68 -8.58
C SER A 164 -15.26 0.63 -8.26
N ALA A 165 -14.88 1.71 -8.94
CA ALA A 165 -15.65 2.96 -8.91
C ALA A 165 -16.94 2.89 -9.76
N TYR A 166 -17.09 1.85 -10.58
CA TYR A 166 -18.22 1.66 -11.50
C TYR A 166 -19.31 0.74 -10.94
N ILE A 167 -19.04 0.04 -9.84
CA ILE A 167 -19.97 -0.90 -9.22
C ILE A 167 -20.11 -0.48 -7.76
N ASN A 168 -21.34 -0.23 -7.31
CA ASN A 168 -21.58 0.14 -5.93
C ASN A 168 -21.14 -1.00 -5.00
N ALA A 169 -20.45 -0.68 -3.91
CA ALA A 169 -19.97 -1.68 -2.97
C ALA A 169 -21.10 -2.51 -2.35
N ASP A 170 -22.29 -1.91 -2.18
CA ASP A 170 -23.47 -2.58 -1.62
C ASP A 170 -24.13 -3.58 -2.58
N GLU A 171 -23.86 -3.48 -3.88
CA GLU A 171 -24.34 -4.42 -4.90
C GLU A 171 -23.46 -5.68 -4.96
N LEU A 172 -22.29 -5.63 -4.33
CA LEU A 172 -21.29 -6.68 -4.41
C LEU A 172 -21.37 -7.60 -3.18
N PRO A 173 -21.27 -8.94 -3.37
CA PRO A 173 -21.10 -9.86 -2.27
C PRO A 173 -19.90 -9.48 -1.38
N PRO A 174 -20.05 -9.53 -0.04
CA PRO A 174 -18.94 -9.28 0.88
C PRO A 174 -17.78 -10.24 0.63
N LEU A 175 -16.55 -9.73 0.75
CA LEU A 175 -15.33 -10.51 0.46
C LEU A 175 -15.13 -11.77 1.33
N GLY A 176 -15.93 -11.95 2.39
CA GLY A 176 -15.86 -13.07 3.33
C GLY A 176 -16.89 -14.18 3.11
N ASN A 177 -17.83 -14.03 2.18
CA ASN A 177 -18.93 -14.98 1.96
C ASN A 177 -18.79 -15.80 0.67
N PHE A 178 -17.59 -15.89 0.11
CA PHE A 178 -17.37 -16.69 -1.09
C PHE A 178 -17.30 -18.19 -0.79
N ASN A 179 -17.53 -19.01 -1.81
CA ASN A 179 -17.32 -20.45 -1.70
C ASN A 179 -15.83 -20.77 -1.44
N GLU A 180 -15.57 -21.98 -0.94
CA GLU A 180 -14.22 -22.46 -0.60
C GLU A 180 -13.23 -22.32 -1.77
N LYS A 181 -13.65 -22.66 -2.99
CA LYS A 181 -12.84 -22.53 -4.21
C LYS A 181 -12.38 -21.08 -4.45
N THR A 182 -13.27 -20.11 -4.33
CA THR A 182 -12.94 -18.69 -4.56
C THR A 182 -12.01 -18.16 -3.46
N GLN A 183 -12.25 -18.59 -2.23
CA GLN A 183 -11.41 -18.27 -1.09
C GLN A 183 -9.97 -18.77 -1.30
N GLU A 184 -9.80 -20.00 -1.79
CA GLU A 184 -8.48 -20.54 -2.16
C GLU A 184 -7.81 -19.72 -3.26
N LEU A 185 -8.54 -19.40 -4.34
CA LEU A 185 -7.99 -18.56 -5.43
C LEU A 185 -7.56 -17.17 -4.93
N PHE A 186 -8.30 -16.57 -4.00
CA PHE A 186 -7.93 -15.30 -3.39
C PHE A 186 -6.69 -15.41 -2.50
N ILE A 187 -6.59 -16.47 -1.70
CA ILE A 187 -5.39 -16.75 -0.90
C ILE A 187 -4.19 -16.89 -1.82
N ASP A 188 -4.31 -17.68 -2.88
CA ASP A 188 -3.23 -17.92 -3.84
C ASP A 188 -2.77 -16.64 -4.52
N ALA A 189 -3.72 -15.83 -5.02
CA ALA A 189 -3.41 -14.54 -5.62
C ALA A 189 -2.76 -13.58 -4.61
N PHE A 190 -3.27 -13.51 -3.38
CA PHE A 190 -2.73 -12.64 -2.33
C PHE A 190 -1.29 -13.00 -1.97
N LEU A 191 -0.98 -14.29 -1.83
CA LEU A 191 0.36 -14.78 -1.53
C LEU A 191 1.34 -14.57 -2.67
N GLN A 192 0.89 -14.73 -3.92
CA GLN A 192 1.72 -14.53 -5.11
C GLN A 192 1.97 -13.06 -5.44
N ASN A 193 1.16 -12.13 -4.92
CA ASN A 193 1.23 -10.68 -5.18
C ASN A 193 1.75 -9.90 -3.96
N ASN A 194 2.67 -10.48 -3.15
CA ASN A 194 3.29 -9.82 -2.00
C ASN A 194 2.29 -9.16 -1.02
N ASN A 195 1.33 -9.93 -0.51
CA ASN A 195 0.28 -9.46 0.43
C ASN A 195 -0.62 -8.37 -0.14
N ARG A 196 -0.87 -8.42 -1.44
CA ARG A 196 -1.74 -7.48 -2.10
C ARG A 196 -2.74 -8.22 -2.97
N LEU A 197 -4.00 -8.06 -2.62
CA LEU A 197 -5.08 -8.45 -3.50
C LEU A 197 -5.52 -7.23 -4.31
N ASP A 198 -5.15 -7.19 -5.59
CA ASP A 198 -5.54 -6.10 -6.47
C ASP A 198 -7.05 -6.12 -6.74
N HIS A 199 -7.59 -4.95 -7.12
CA HIS A 199 -9.03 -4.81 -7.27
C HIS A 199 -9.56 -5.53 -8.51
N VAL A 200 -8.75 -5.70 -9.56
CA VAL A 200 -9.17 -6.45 -10.75
C VAL A 200 -9.40 -7.90 -10.34
N THR A 201 -8.49 -8.50 -9.59
CA THR A 201 -8.65 -9.84 -9.04
C THR A 201 -9.88 -9.94 -8.13
N GLN A 202 -10.15 -8.93 -7.29
CA GLN A 202 -11.38 -8.89 -6.47
C GLN A 202 -12.65 -8.91 -7.33
N VAL A 203 -12.71 -8.13 -8.41
CA VAL A 203 -13.84 -8.14 -9.34
C VAL A 203 -13.97 -9.49 -10.05
N MET A 204 -12.86 -10.10 -10.46
CA MET A 204 -12.91 -11.41 -11.11
C MET A 204 -13.45 -12.50 -10.18
N GLY A 205 -13.27 -12.37 -8.86
CA GLY A 205 -13.75 -13.34 -7.88
C GLY A 205 -15.27 -13.47 -7.77
N TYR A 206 -16.05 -12.54 -8.33
CA TYR A 206 -17.50 -12.74 -8.49
C TYR A 206 -17.85 -13.86 -9.50
N HIS A 207 -16.87 -14.27 -10.33
CA HIS A 207 -17.00 -15.35 -11.30
C HIS A 207 -15.84 -16.35 -11.12
N PRO A 208 -15.94 -17.31 -10.19
CA PRO A 208 -14.79 -18.12 -9.75
C PRO A 208 -14.15 -18.95 -10.87
N ASP A 209 -14.96 -19.48 -11.79
CA ASP A 209 -14.45 -20.24 -12.93
C ASP A 209 -13.68 -19.33 -13.91
N TYR A 210 -14.13 -18.08 -14.10
CA TYR A 210 -13.39 -17.11 -14.89
C TYR A 210 -12.10 -16.68 -14.19
N MET A 211 -12.17 -16.43 -12.87
CA MET A 211 -11.02 -16.04 -12.04
C MET A 211 -9.89 -17.06 -12.10
N ASP A 212 -10.18 -18.35 -12.03
CA ASP A 212 -9.16 -19.42 -12.12
C ASP A 212 -8.40 -19.34 -13.46
N HIS A 213 -9.12 -19.25 -14.59
CA HIS A 213 -8.49 -19.10 -15.90
C HIS A 213 -7.71 -17.79 -16.00
N PHE A 214 -8.27 -16.68 -15.52
CA PHE A 214 -7.63 -15.37 -15.51
C PHE A 214 -6.30 -15.41 -14.75
N LEU A 215 -6.27 -15.94 -13.52
CA LEU A 215 -5.06 -16.03 -12.71
C LEU A 215 -4.01 -16.94 -13.34
N ARG A 216 -4.41 -18.09 -13.88
CA ARG A 216 -3.48 -19.00 -14.59
C ARG A 216 -2.84 -18.31 -15.78
N THR A 217 -3.62 -17.62 -16.61
CA THR A 217 -3.10 -16.89 -17.77
C THR A 217 -2.19 -15.74 -17.35
N GLN A 218 -2.61 -14.94 -16.37
CA GLN A 218 -1.81 -13.82 -15.86
C GLN A 218 -0.47 -14.30 -15.29
N ASN A 219 -0.50 -15.36 -14.47
CA ASN A 219 0.70 -15.96 -13.89
C ASN A 219 1.61 -16.53 -14.97
N PHE A 220 1.07 -17.24 -15.95
CA PHE A 220 1.88 -17.77 -17.06
C PHE A 220 2.61 -16.64 -17.81
N ILE A 221 1.90 -15.56 -18.15
CA ILE A 221 2.47 -14.44 -18.91
C ILE A 221 3.49 -13.67 -18.07
N LEU A 222 3.16 -13.29 -16.83
CA LEU A 222 3.96 -12.34 -16.06
C LEU A 222 4.96 -12.98 -15.10
N LYS A 223 4.71 -14.20 -14.61
CA LYS A 223 5.48 -14.85 -13.54
C LYS A 223 5.99 -16.24 -13.88
N GLY A 224 5.47 -16.87 -14.93
CA GLY A 224 5.88 -18.19 -15.38
C GLY A 224 7.22 -18.16 -16.10
N ASP A 225 7.90 -19.30 -16.14
CA ASP A 225 9.11 -19.47 -16.94
C ASP A 225 8.81 -19.17 -18.41
N GLY A 226 9.72 -18.44 -19.05
CA GLY A 226 9.52 -17.99 -20.41
C GLY A 226 10.73 -17.27 -20.98
N PRO A 227 10.70 -16.93 -22.27
CA PRO A 227 11.86 -16.44 -23.01
C PRO A 227 12.27 -15.00 -22.63
N LEU A 228 11.37 -14.24 -21.99
CA LEU A 228 11.61 -12.86 -21.60
C LEU A 228 11.86 -12.75 -20.08
N PRO A 229 12.84 -11.93 -19.64
CA PRO A 229 13.01 -11.56 -18.23
C PRO A 229 11.77 -10.89 -17.63
N PHE A 230 11.53 -11.04 -16.33
CA PHE A 230 10.29 -10.58 -15.67
C PHE A 230 10.07 -9.06 -15.76
N ASP A 231 11.13 -8.28 -15.56
CA ASP A 231 11.13 -6.82 -15.70
C ASP A 231 10.69 -6.39 -17.12
N TYR A 232 11.22 -7.03 -18.17
CA TYR A 232 10.78 -6.75 -19.55
C TYR A 232 9.28 -7.01 -19.75
N ARG A 233 8.74 -8.10 -19.17
CA ARG A 233 7.31 -8.42 -19.31
C ARG A 233 6.42 -7.37 -18.65
N HIS A 234 6.78 -6.93 -17.45
CA HIS A 234 6.06 -5.85 -16.78
C HIS A 234 6.18 -4.52 -17.54
N TYR A 235 7.35 -4.22 -18.13
CA TYR A 235 7.51 -3.01 -18.93
C TYR A 235 6.67 -3.03 -20.22
N ILE A 236 6.60 -4.18 -20.91
CA ILE A 236 5.69 -4.37 -22.05
C ILE A 236 4.24 -4.18 -21.62
N ALA A 237 3.85 -4.69 -20.45
CA ALA A 237 2.51 -4.49 -19.90
C ALA A 237 2.22 -3.01 -19.58
N ILE A 238 3.21 -2.24 -19.12
CA ILE A 238 3.10 -0.78 -18.95
C ILE A 238 2.83 -0.11 -20.32
N MET A 239 3.60 -0.44 -21.35
CA MET A 239 3.43 0.12 -22.70
C MET A 239 2.04 -0.22 -23.27
N ALA A 240 1.62 -1.48 -23.16
CA ALA A 240 0.30 -1.93 -23.61
C ALA A 240 -0.83 -1.19 -22.90
N SER A 241 -0.73 -1.02 -21.57
CA SER A 241 -1.71 -0.26 -20.78
C SER A 241 -1.71 1.24 -21.14
N GLY A 242 -0.55 1.78 -21.49
CA GLY A 242 -0.36 3.16 -21.97
C GLY A 242 -1.17 3.49 -23.21
N ARG A 243 -1.34 2.52 -24.13
CA ARG A 243 -2.16 2.69 -25.34
C ARG A 243 -3.63 3.02 -25.05
N HIS A 244 -4.14 2.60 -23.91
CA HIS A 244 -5.51 2.85 -23.46
C HIS A 244 -5.60 3.89 -22.34
N GLN A 245 -4.50 4.58 -22.03
CA GLN A 245 -4.43 5.53 -20.90
C GLN A 245 -4.90 4.92 -19.58
N CYS A 246 -4.69 3.62 -19.39
CA CYS A 246 -5.16 2.90 -18.21
C CYS A 246 -4.21 3.16 -17.03
N SER A 247 -4.42 4.27 -16.33
CA SER A 247 -3.60 4.70 -15.19
C SER A 247 -3.50 3.62 -14.09
N TYR A 248 -4.58 2.88 -13.87
CA TYR A 248 -4.64 1.79 -12.90
C TYR A 248 -3.63 0.67 -13.22
N LEU A 249 -3.69 0.11 -14.43
CA LEU A 249 -2.78 -0.97 -14.83
C LEU A 249 -1.35 -0.47 -14.98
N ILE A 250 -1.14 0.75 -15.48
CA ILE A 250 0.20 1.36 -15.51
C ILE A 250 0.79 1.42 -14.10
N ALA A 251 0.03 1.87 -13.11
CA ALA A 251 0.50 1.96 -11.73
C ALA A 251 0.79 0.59 -11.11
N LEU A 252 -0.05 -0.41 -11.41
CA LEU A 252 0.15 -1.79 -10.95
C LEU A 252 1.43 -2.38 -11.54
N GLN A 253 1.60 -2.32 -12.86
CA GLN A 253 2.73 -2.91 -13.57
C GLN A 253 4.05 -2.15 -13.29
N LYS A 254 4.00 -0.83 -13.05
CA LYS A 254 5.16 -0.06 -12.58
C LYS A 254 5.69 -0.57 -11.24
N GLN A 255 4.79 -0.90 -10.30
CA GLN A 255 5.21 -1.44 -9.01
C GLN A 255 5.86 -2.82 -9.18
N GLU A 256 5.22 -3.71 -9.94
CA GLU A 256 5.76 -5.06 -10.18
C GLU A 256 7.10 -5.02 -10.92
N PHE A 257 7.24 -4.15 -11.92
CA PHE A 257 8.51 -3.92 -12.62
C PHE A 257 9.67 -3.60 -11.66
N LEU A 258 9.42 -2.72 -10.69
CA LEU A 258 10.42 -2.34 -9.69
C LEU A 258 10.73 -3.48 -8.70
N VAL A 259 9.70 -4.24 -8.29
CA VAL A 259 9.88 -5.41 -7.41
C VAL A 259 10.74 -6.48 -8.08
N GLN A 260 10.63 -6.65 -9.39
CA GLN A 260 11.45 -7.59 -10.16
C GLN A 260 12.86 -7.07 -10.47
N GLY A 261 13.25 -5.91 -9.93
CA GLY A 261 14.58 -5.32 -10.13
C GLY A 261 14.75 -4.55 -11.44
N GLY A 262 13.65 -4.16 -12.08
CA GLY A 262 13.67 -3.36 -13.30
C GLY A 262 14.31 -1.99 -13.12
N ASN A 263 14.98 -1.49 -14.17
CA ASN A 263 15.69 -0.21 -14.10
C ASN A 263 14.73 0.99 -14.04
N HIS A 264 14.83 1.78 -12.97
CA HIS A 264 14.03 2.98 -12.73
C HIS A 264 14.11 4.01 -13.87
N THR A 265 15.23 4.09 -14.60
CA THR A 265 15.37 5.07 -15.70
C THR A 265 14.37 4.83 -16.82
N TRP A 266 13.93 3.58 -17.03
CA TRP A 266 12.96 3.23 -18.08
C TRP A 266 11.58 3.85 -17.82
N LEU A 267 11.28 4.18 -16.56
CA LEU A 267 10.02 4.82 -16.19
C LEU A 267 9.99 6.33 -16.51
N LYS A 268 11.12 6.92 -16.93
CA LYS A 268 11.21 8.35 -17.34
C LYS A 268 10.65 8.60 -18.74
N GLY A 269 10.53 7.58 -19.57
CA GLY A 269 9.98 7.70 -20.91
C GLY A 269 10.55 6.65 -21.87
N LEU A 270 9.97 6.56 -23.06
CA LEU A 270 10.39 5.60 -24.08
C LEU A 270 11.81 5.85 -24.60
N ASP A 271 12.34 7.07 -24.47
CA ASP A 271 13.72 7.37 -24.88
C ASP A 271 14.79 6.76 -23.95
N HIS A 272 14.38 6.18 -22.82
CA HIS A 272 15.27 5.64 -21.79
C HIS A 272 15.29 4.11 -21.75
N ILE A 273 14.70 3.45 -22.74
CA ILE A 273 14.62 1.98 -22.85
C ILE A 273 15.69 1.45 -23.82
N PRO A 274 16.15 0.20 -23.65
CA PRO A 274 17.14 -0.42 -24.53
C PRO A 274 16.62 -0.73 -25.94
#